data_AF-A0A855K8D3-F1
#
_entry.id   AF-A0A855K8D3-F1
#
_cell.length_a   1.000
_cell.length_b   1.000
_cell.length_c   1.000
_cell.angle_alpha   90.00
_cell.angle_beta   90.00
_cell.angle_gamma   90.00
#
_symmetry.space_group_name_H-M   'P 1'
#
loop_
_entity.id
_entity.type
_entity.pdbx_description
1 polymer ?
#
loop_
_entity_poly.entity_id
_entity_poly.type
_entity_poly.pdbx_seq_one_letter_code
_entity_poly.pdbx_strand_id
1 'polypeptide(L)'
;MPNIQLLDPQISSLELIKKSQAVATGTGTAAWEALFQEKTVLLFGHPSFQFAPGLSIIRSQEDCKKAIDASVAGTKPSIKDLKLYLKA
;
A
#
# COMPACT_ATOMS: atom_id res chain seq x y z
N MET A 1 -5.63 -2.38 23.32
CA MET A 1 -5.04 -2.09 22.00
C MET A 1 -4.93 -0.57 21.83
N PRO A 2 -3.91 0.10 22.39
CA PRO A 2 -3.84 1.57 22.37
C PRO A 2 -3.51 2.15 20.98
N ASN A 3 -2.94 1.35 20.09
CA ASN A 3 -2.43 1.81 18.78
C ASN A 3 -3.33 1.42 17.61
N ILE A 4 -4.57 0.98 17.88
CA ILE A 4 -5.53 0.57 16.86
C ILE A 4 -6.80 1.38 17.08
N GLN A 5 -7.22 2.10 16.04
CA GLN A 5 -8.48 2.82 16.02
C GLN A 5 -9.37 2.19 14.95
N LEU A 6 -10.53 1.68 15.35
CA LEU A 6 -11.59 1.31 14.43
C LEU A 6 -12.30 2.58 13.98
N LEU A 7 -12.51 2.71 12.67
CA LEU A 7 -13.11 3.88 12.06
C LEU A 7 -14.55 3.59 11.64
N ASP A 8 -15.38 4.62 11.60
CA ASP A 8 -16.74 4.53 11.07
C ASP A 8 -16.67 4.10 9.58
N PRO A 9 -17.42 3.07 9.15
CA PRO A 9 -17.42 2.58 7.77
C PRO A 9 -17.91 3.61 6.74
N GLN A 10 -18.57 4.69 7.15
CA GLN A 10 -18.98 5.79 6.27
C GLN A 10 -17.82 6.73 5.93
N ILE A 11 -16.68 6.63 6.62
CA ILE A 11 -15.49 7.43 6.31
C ILE A 11 -14.93 6.97 4.96
N SER A 12 -14.69 7.94 4.07
CA SER A 12 -14.12 7.68 2.74
C SER A 12 -12.74 7.03 2.84
N SER A 13 -12.60 5.85 2.22
CA SER A 13 -11.31 5.16 2.09
C SER A 13 -10.27 5.99 1.33
N LEU A 14 -10.69 6.74 0.32
CA LEU A 14 -9.79 7.58 -0.48
C LEU A 14 -9.15 8.69 0.36
N GLU A 15 -9.92 9.31 1.26
CA GLU A 15 -9.40 10.32 2.19
C GLU A 15 -8.43 9.71 3.21
N LEU A 16 -8.70 8.48 3.67
CA LEU A 16 -7.80 7.74 4.54
C LEU A 16 -6.48 7.40 3.84
N ILE A 17 -6.53 6.91 2.61
CA ILE A 17 -5.35 6.59 1.79
C ILE A 17 -4.51 7.86 1.56
N LYS A 18 -5.15 8.98 1.22
CA LYS A 18 -4.45 10.25 0.98
C LYS A 18 -3.66 10.72 2.21
N LYS A 19 -4.24 10.53 3.40
CA LYS A 19 -3.65 10.95 4.70
C LYS A 19 -2.75 9.88 5.33
N SER A 20 -2.69 8.67 4.77
CA SER A 20 -1.84 7.60 5.31
C SER A 20 -0.38 7.73 4.86
N GLN A 21 0.52 7.06 5.58
CA GLN A 21 1.90 6.87 5.15
C GLN A 21 2.05 5.63 4.24
N ALA A 22 1.28 4.58 4.54
CA ALA A 22 1.24 3.33 3.79
C ALA A 22 -0.15 2.69 3.90
N VAL A 23 -0.42 1.70 3.05
CA VAL A 23 -1.67 0.94 3.04
C VAL A 23 -1.37 -0.55 3.10
N ALA A 24 -1.99 -1.27 4.03
CA ALA A 24 -1.92 -2.72 4.12
C ALA A 24 -3.21 -3.35 3.57
N THR A 25 -3.10 -4.32 2.66
CA THR A 25 -4.26 -5.00 2.07
C THR A 25 -3.91 -6.42 1.61
N GLY A 26 -4.92 -7.28 1.47
CA GLY A 26 -4.75 -8.63 0.93
C GLY A 26 -4.71 -8.64 -0.61
N THR A 27 -5.85 -8.40 -1.24
CA THR A 27 -6.02 -8.42 -2.71
C THR A 27 -6.93 -7.29 -3.22
N GLY A 28 -7.31 -6.35 -2.36
CA GLY A 28 -8.31 -5.33 -2.67
C GLY A 28 -7.82 -4.22 -3.59
N THR A 29 -8.76 -3.53 -4.24
CA THR A 29 -8.50 -2.38 -5.14
C THR A 29 -7.83 -1.20 -4.46
N ALA A 30 -7.94 -1.11 -3.12
CA ALA A 30 -7.22 -0.14 -2.30
C ALA A 30 -5.70 -0.12 -2.54
N ALA A 31 -5.11 -1.25 -3.00
CA ALA A 31 -3.71 -1.27 -3.43
C ALA A 31 -3.47 -0.30 -4.60
N TRP A 32 -4.32 -0.31 -5.63
CA TRP A 32 -4.19 0.57 -6.78
C TRP A 32 -4.40 2.04 -6.41
N GLU A 33 -5.46 2.31 -5.64
CA GLU A 33 -5.76 3.66 -5.14
C GLU A 33 -4.57 4.25 -4.38
N ALA A 34 -3.90 3.43 -3.57
CA ALA A 34 -2.70 3.81 -2.81
C ALA A 34 -1.48 4.04 -3.72
N LEU A 35 -1.20 3.14 -4.66
CA LEU A 35 -0.08 3.27 -5.60
C LEU A 35 -0.18 4.55 -6.44
N PHE A 36 -1.38 4.89 -6.93
CA PHE A 36 -1.62 6.13 -7.68
C PHE A 36 -1.53 7.40 -6.82
N GLN A 37 -1.61 7.27 -5.48
CA GLN A 37 -1.35 8.34 -4.53
C GLN A 37 0.07 8.30 -3.95
N GLU A 38 1.00 7.60 -4.62
CA GLU A 38 2.41 7.49 -4.22
C GLU A 38 2.58 6.96 -2.78
N LYS A 39 1.68 6.07 -2.37
CA LYS A 39 1.73 5.39 -1.07
C LYS A 39 2.34 4.01 -1.23
N THR A 40 3.21 3.64 -0.30
CA THR A 40 3.73 2.27 -0.20
C THR A 40 2.61 1.33 0.21
N VAL A 41 2.57 0.16 -0.43
CA VAL A 41 1.52 -0.84 -0.18
C VAL A 41 2.13 -2.13 0.36
N LEU A 42 1.64 -2.59 1.51
CA LEU A 42 1.95 -3.88 2.10
C LEU A 42 0.90 -4.88 1.64
N LEU A 43 1.31 -5.83 0.80
CA LEU A 43 0.41 -6.78 0.14
C LEU A 43 0.54 -8.16 0.79
N PHE A 44 -0.52 -8.61 1.45
CA PHE A 44 -0.58 -9.89 2.16
C PHE A 44 -1.19 -11.03 1.33
N GLY A 45 -1.58 -10.77 0.08
CA GLY A 45 -2.16 -11.75 -0.84
C GLY A 45 -1.35 -11.94 -2.13
N HIS A 46 -1.89 -12.75 -3.04
CA HIS A 46 -1.27 -13.08 -4.33
C HIS A 46 -2.13 -12.67 -5.54
N PRO A 47 -2.49 -11.39 -5.69
CA PRO A 47 -3.21 -10.95 -6.88
C PRO A 47 -2.32 -10.98 -8.13
N SER A 48 -2.93 -10.91 -9.31
CA SER A 48 -2.22 -10.88 -10.60
C SER A 48 -1.24 -9.70 -10.73
N PHE A 49 -1.52 -8.60 -10.04
CA PHE A 49 -0.72 -7.37 -10.06
C PHE A 49 0.35 -7.30 -8.96
N GLN A 50 0.63 -8.40 -8.25
CA GLN A 50 1.57 -8.42 -7.11
C GLN A 50 2.99 -7.92 -7.43
N PHE A 51 3.34 -7.81 -8.71
CA PHE A 51 4.63 -7.30 -9.20
C PHE A 51 4.60 -5.84 -9.63
N ALA A 52 3.50 -5.10 -9.40
CA ALA A 52 3.45 -3.68 -9.69
C ALA A 52 4.47 -2.91 -8.82
N PRO A 53 5.13 -1.88 -9.38
CA PRO A 53 6.10 -1.10 -8.63
C PRO A 53 5.43 -0.40 -7.44
N GLY A 54 6.11 -0.38 -6.28
CA GLY A 54 5.58 0.20 -5.04
C GLY A 54 4.94 -0.77 -4.06
N LEU A 55 4.78 -2.04 -4.46
CA LEU A 55 4.28 -3.09 -3.58
C LEU A 55 5.42 -3.76 -2.81
N SER A 56 5.16 -4.00 -1.53
CA SER A 56 5.93 -4.92 -0.69
C SER A 56 5.09 -6.17 -0.46
N ILE A 57 5.46 -7.28 -1.09
CA ILE A 57 4.79 -8.57 -0.88
C ILE A 57 5.22 -9.11 0.50
N ILE A 58 4.24 -9.34 1.38
CA ILE A 58 4.49 -9.75 2.75
C ILE A 58 4.20 -11.25 2.88
N ARG A 59 5.24 -12.05 3.13
CA ARG A 59 5.14 -13.51 3.34
C ARG A 59 5.58 -13.91 4.75
N SER A 60 6.28 -13.03 5.43
CA SER A 60 6.81 -13.23 6.77
C SER A 60 6.70 -11.96 7.61
N GLN A 61 6.90 -12.12 8.92
CA GLN A 61 7.01 -10.99 9.84
C GLN A 61 8.20 -10.08 9.49
N GLU A 62 9.29 -10.66 8.95
CA GLU A 62 10.47 -9.91 8.57
C GLU A 62 10.20 -9.00 7.36
N ASP A 63 9.47 -9.50 6.36
CA ASP A 63 9.03 -8.69 5.20
C ASP A 63 8.17 -7.51 5.67
N CYS A 64 7.25 -7.76 6.60
CA CYS A 64 6.37 -6.75 7.17
C CYS A 64 7.19 -5.64 7.86
N LYS A 65 8.17 -6.03 8.68
CA LYS A 65 9.05 -5.09 9.37
C LYS A 65 9.83 -4.23 8.38
N LYS A 66 10.46 -4.84 7.36
CA LYS A 66 11.20 -4.12 6.31
C LYS A 66 10.30 -3.14 5.55
N ALA A 67 9.08 -3.53 5.23
CA ALA A 67 8.13 -2.69 4.52
C ALA A 67 7.66 -1.49 5.36
N ILE A 68 7.43 -1.69 6.66
CA ILE A 68 7.13 -0.60 7.60
C ILE A 68 8.31 0.36 7.69
N ASP A 69 9.52 -0.15 7.91
CA ASP A 69 10.74 0.67 8.02
C ASP A 69 10.96 1.50 6.74
N ALA A 70 10.78 0.90 5.56
CA ALA A 70 10.88 1.60 4.27
C ALA A 70 9.81 2.69 4.09
N SER A 71 8.59 2.44 4.59
CA SER A 71 7.48 3.40 4.56
C SER A 71 7.73 4.58 5.49
N VAL A 72 8.27 4.32 6.68
CA VAL A 72 8.67 5.35 7.67
C VAL A 72 9.83 6.18 7.15
N ALA A 73 10.78 5.56 6.46
CA ALA A 73 11.91 6.24 5.80
C ALA A 73 11.47 7.13 4.61
N GLY A 74 10.21 7.07 4.19
CA GLY A 74 9.66 7.93 3.13
C GLY A 74 9.92 7.43 1.71
N THR A 75 10.25 6.15 1.53
CA THR A 75 10.30 5.53 0.21
C THR A 75 8.90 5.58 -0.40
N LYS A 76 8.77 6.18 -1.60
CA LYS A 76 7.49 6.29 -2.31
C LYS A 76 7.59 5.65 -3.69
N PRO A 77 6.53 4.99 -4.17
CA PRO A 77 6.46 4.58 -5.56
C PRO A 77 6.39 5.77 -6.51
N SER A 78 6.95 5.57 -7.70
CA SER A 78 6.89 6.51 -8.81
C SER A 78 5.66 6.23 -9.68
N ILE A 79 4.81 7.24 -9.86
CA ILE A 79 3.66 7.16 -10.79
C ILE A 79 4.14 6.83 -12.21
N LYS A 80 5.32 7.31 -12.60
CA LYS A 80 5.90 7.04 -13.92
C LYS A 80 6.14 5.54 -14.14
N ASP A 81 6.68 4.86 -13.12
CA ASP A 81 6.97 3.43 -13.21
C ASP A 81 5.68 2.61 -13.21
N LEU A 82 4.67 3.07 -12.46
CA LEU A 82 3.34 2.46 -12.44
C LEU A 82 2.64 2.55 -13.81
N LYS A 83 2.69 3.72 -14.46
CA LYS A 83 2.15 3.89 -15.83
C LYS A 83 2.87 3.00 -16.83
N LEU A 84 4.20 2.94 -16.75
CA LEU A 84 5.01 2.05 -17.60
C LEU A 84 4.63 0.58 -17.41
N TYR A 85 4.41 0.14 -16.16
CA TYR A 85 3.95 -1.22 -15.84
C TYR A 85 2.60 -1.54 -16.49
N LEU A 86 1.68 -0.58 -16.48
CA LEU A 86 0.34 -0.73 -17.07
C LEU A 86 0.33 -0.63 -18.61
N LYS A 87 1.45 -0.26 -19.25
CA LYS A 87 1.51 0.09 -20.68
C LYS A 87 0.44 1.12 -21.07
N ALA A 88 0.22 2.11 -20.21
CA ALA A 88 -0.80 3.15 -20.33
C ALA A 88 -0.21 4.56 -20.30
#